data_AF-A0A5N0H0I1-F1
#
_entry.id   AF-A0A5N0H0I1-F1
#
_cell.length_a   1.000
_cell.length_b   1.000
_cell.length_c   1.000
_cell.angle_alpha   90.00
_cell.angle_beta   90.00
_cell.angle_gamma   90.00
#
_symmetry.space_group_name_H-M   'P 1'
#
loop_
_entity.id
_entity.type
_entity.pdbx_description
1 polymer ?
#
loop_
_entity_poly.entity_id
_entity_poly.type
_entity_poly.pdbx_seq_one_letter_code
_entity_poly.pdbx_strand_id
1 'polypeptide(L)' 'CEVHHAPDWARGGRTDADKQFFACGADHAMATKGELRTVITDNGRLGWTDGTGPPEINHAHHPEELLPGDPDPPEPTR' A
#
# COMPACT_ATOMS: atom_id res chain seq x y z
N CYS A 1 0.37 -0.29 13.28
CA CYS A 1 0.76 -0.49 11.87
C CYS A 1 0.99 -1.97 11.65
N GLU A 2 0.37 -2.53 10.62
CA GLU A 2 0.53 -3.92 10.22
C GLU A 2 1.22 -3.98 8.86
N VAL A 3 1.78 -5.15 8.54
CA VAL A 3 2.43 -5.41 7.26
C VAL A 3 1.66 -6.49 6.53
N HIS A 4 1.20 -6.17 5.32
CA HIS A 4 0.45 -7.03 4.42
C HIS A 4 1.38 -7.63 3.35
N HIS A 5 1.29 -8.93 3.11
CA HIS A 5 2.03 -9.60 2.04
C HIS A 5 1.21 -9.56 0.74
N ALA A 6 1.81 -9.07 -0.34
CA ALA A 6 1.22 -9.14 -1.68
C ALA A 6 2.26 -9.75 -2.65
N PRO A 7 2.09 -11.00 -3.11
CA PRO A 7 0.93 -11.88 -2.89
C PRO A 7 0.80 -12.38 -1.44
N ASP A 8 -0.42 -12.78 -1.03
CA ASP A 8 -0.71 -13.23 0.34
C ASP A 8 0.25 -14.33 0.84
N TRP A 9 0.72 -14.20 2.08
CA TRP A 9 1.58 -15.20 2.74
C TRP A 9 0.98 -16.61 2.71
N ALA A 10 -0.31 -16.73 3.05
CA ALA A 10 -1.03 -18.01 3.06
C ALA A 10 -1.11 -18.69 1.69
N ARG A 11 -0.81 -17.96 0.60
CA ARG A 11 -0.78 -18.44 -0.79
C ARG A 11 0.63 -18.54 -1.36
N GLY A 12 1.66 -18.56 -0.49
CA GLY A 12 3.06 -18.64 -0.90
C GLY A 12 3.70 -17.29 -1.19
N GLY A 13 3.14 -16.20 -0.66
CA GLY A 13 3.78 -14.89 -0.65
C GLY A 13 5.19 -14.93 -0.06
N ARG A 14 6.12 -14.18 -0.66
CA ARG A 14 7.50 -14.09 -0.19
C ARG A 14 7.66 -12.96 0.83
N THR A 15 8.69 -13.07 1.68
CA THR A 15 9.00 -12.08 2.72
C THR A 15 10.03 -11.04 2.27
N ASP A 16 10.27 -10.89 0.96
CA ASP A 16 11.15 -9.83 0.49
C ASP A 16 10.53 -8.46 0.82
N ALA A 17 11.38 -7.45 1.00
CA ALA A 17 10.91 -6.12 1.38
C ALA A 17 9.98 -5.50 0.33
N ASP A 18 10.12 -5.87 -0.95
CA ASP A 18 9.29 -5.40 -2.06
C ASP A 18 7.96 -6.16 -2.20
N LYS A 19 7.69 -7.15 -1.33
CA LYS A 19 6.42 -7.90 -1.27
C LYS A 19 5.59 -7.56 -0.03
N GLN A 20 6.04 -6.58 0.74
CA GLN A 20 5.44 -6.16 2.00
C GLN A 20 4.95 -4.72 1.90
N PHE A 21 3.70 -4.51 2.28
CA PHE A 21 3.01 -3.23 2.17
C PHE A 21 2.39 -2.86 3.52
N PHE A 22 2.37 -1.57 3.86
CA PHE A 22 1.71 -1.14 5.09
C PHE A 22 0.20 -1.20 4.95
N ALA A 23 -0.46 -1.67 6.01
CA ALA A 23 -1.90 -1.66 6.15
C ALA A 23 -2.33 -1.22 7.55
N CYS A 24 -3.48 -0.57 7.64
CA CYS A 24 -4.19 -0.39 8.90
C CYS A 24 -4.90 -1.70 9.29
N GLY A 25 -5.21 -1.88 10.58
CA GLY A 25 -5.83 -3.12 11.06
C GLY A 25 -7.20 -3.42 10.45
N ALA A 26 -7.97 -2.38 10.09
CA ALA A 26 -9.27 -2.55 9.41
C ALA A 26 -9.09 -3.11 7.99
N ASP A 27 -8.22 -2.52 7.18
CA ASP A 27 -7.96 -2.96 5.81
C ASP A 27 -7.37 -4.37 5.77
N HIS A 28 -6.42 -4.65 6.67
CA HIS A 28 -5.82 -5.99 6.77
C HIS A 28 -6.86 -7.04 7.23
N ALA A 29 -7.79 -6.68 8.11
CA ALA A 29 -8.89 -7.56 8.51
C ALA A 29 -9.84 -7.86 7.34
N MET A 30 -10.20 -6.86 6.52
CA MET A 30 -11.04 -7.07 5.32
C MET A 30 -10.39 -8.04 4.34
N ALA A 31 -9.08 -7.89 4.09
CA ALA A 31 -8.32 -8.81 3.25
C ALA A 31 -8.25 -10.23 3.84
N THR A 32 -7.96 -10.34 5.15
CA THR A 32 -7.87 -11.63 5.86
C THR A 32 -9.19 -12.40 5.83
N LYS A 33 -10.33 -11.70 5.93
CA LYS A 33 -11.68 -12.30 5.83
C LYS A 33 -12.08 -12.63 4.38
N GLY A 34 -11.31 -12.16 3.40
CA GLY A 34 -11.61 -12.32 1.97
C GLY A 34 -12.73 -11.41 1.46
N GLU A 35 -13.12 -10.39 2.23
CA GLU A 35 -14.10 -9.38 1.81
C GLU A 35 -13.55 -8.53 0.67
N LEU A 36 -12.25 -8.21 0.73
CA LEU A 36 -11.51 -7.53 -0.32
C LEU A 36 -10.28 -8.33 -0.73
N ARG A 37 -9.82 -8.14 -1.96
CA ARG A 37 -8.55 -8.66 -2.48
C ARG A 37 -7.58 -7.51 -2.69
N THR A 38 -6.30 -7.81 -2.57
CA THR A 38 -5.24 -6.84 -2.84
C THR A 38 -4.65 -7.02 -4.23
N VAL A 39 -4.32 -5.92 -4.88
CA VAL A 39 -3.67 -5.84 -6.19
C VAL A 39 -2.56 -4.81 -6.09
N ILE A 40 -1.37 -5.13 -6.63
CA ILE A 40 -0.32 -4.11 -6.80
C ILE A 40 -0.62 -3.39 -8.13
N THR A 41 -0.84 -2.08 -8.05
CA THR A 41 -1.11 -1.23 -9.21
C THR A 41 0.14 -1.04 -10.08
N ASP A 42 -0.04 -0.52 -11.30
CA ASP A 42 1.08 -0.23 -12.22
C ASP A 42 2.10 0.77 -11.67
N ASN A 43 1.69 1.63 -10.72
CA ASN A 43 2.57 2.55 -10.01
C ASN A 43 3.14 1.98 -8.68
N GLY A 44 2.98 0.67 -8.44
CA GLY A 44 3.57 -0.03 -7.30
C GLY A 44 2.85 0.16 -5.97
N ARG A 45 1.62 0.70 -5.97
CA ARG A 45 0.81 0.89 -4.76
C ARG A 45 -0.06 -0.32 -4.48
N LEU A 46 -0.35 -0.56 -3.21
CA LEU A 46 -1.33 -1.57 -2.82
C LEU A 46 -2.73 -0.99 -3.03
N GLY A 47 -3.53 -1.66 -3.84
CA GLY A 47 -4.95 -1.36 -4.05
C GLY A 47 -5.85 -2.49 -3.52
N TRP A 48 -7.07 -2.14 -3.15
CA TRP A 48 -8.11 -3.04 -2.66
C TRP A 48 -9.26 -3.09 -3.65
N THR A 49 -9.81 -4.28 -3.88
CA THR A 49 -10.94 -4.48 -4.79
C THR A 49 -11.86 -5.59 -4.29
N ASP A 50 -13.16 -5.40 -4.47
CA ASP A 50 -14.19 -6.45 -4.31
C ASP A 50 -14.41 -7.24 -5.62
N GLY A 51 -13.71 -6.88 -6.70
CA GLY A 51 -13.82 -7.47 -8.03
C GLY A 51 -14.95 -6.91 -8.90
N THR A 52 -15.69 -5.92 -8.43
CA THR A 52 -16.78 -5.26 -9.19
C THR A 52 -16.34 -4.00 -9.93
N GLY A 53 -15.15 -3.47 -9.59
CA GLY A 53 -14.57 -2.28 -10.20
C GLY A 53 -13.05 -2.23 -10.11
N PRO A 54 -12.43 -1.14 -10.60
CA PRO A 54 -11.00 -0.91 -10.47
C PRO A 54 -10.55 -0.96 -9.00
N PRO A 55 -9.33 -1.43 -8.70
CA PRO A 55 -8.78 -1.34 -7.35
C PRO A 55 -8.64 0.11 -6.90
N GLU A 56 -9.01 0.38 -5.65
CA GLU A 56 -8.85 1.68 -5.02
C GLU A 56 -7.65 1.66 -4.06
N ILE A 57 -6.92 2.76 -3.97
CA ILE A 57 -5.81 2.91 -3.03
C ILE A 57 -6.29 3.65 -1.78
N ASN A 58 -5.78 3.25 -0.62
CA ASN A 58 -6.00 4.01 0.61
C ASN A 58 -4.97 5.16 0.68
N HIS A 59 -5.41 6.36 0.32
CA HIS A 59 -4.60 7.58 0.35
C HIS A 59 -4.03 7.91 1.74
N ALA A 60 -4.64 7.43 2.83
CA ALA A 60 -4.09 7.63 4.17
C ALA A 60 -2.75 6.89 4.40
N HIS A 61 -2.41 5.90 3.57
CA HIS A 61 -1.10 5.23 3.59
C HIS A 61 -0.03 5.98 2.78
N HIS A 62 -0.38 7.11 2.16
CA HIS A 62 0.47 7.93 1.31
C HIS A 62 0.65 9.32 1.94
N PRO A 63 1.41 9.45 3.04
CA PRO A 63 1.57 10.71 3.76
C PRO A 63 2.13 11.83 2.88
N GLU A 64 2.88 11.50 1.82
CA GLU A 64 3.37 12.44 0.82
C GLU A 64 2.25 13.19 0.08
N GLU A 65 1.03 12.66 0.05
CA GLU A 65 -0.14 13.31 -0.56
C GLU A 65 -0.85 14.28 0.40
N LEU A 66 -0.62 14.11 1.70
CA LEU A 66 -1.32 14.83 2.75
C LEU A 66 -0.45 15.92 3.38
N LEU A 67 0.87 15.74 3.35
CA LEU A 67 1.84 16.67 3.91
C LEU A 67 2.31 17.63 2.82
N PRO A 68 2.46 18.94 3.10
CA PRO A 68 3.16 19.85 2.21
C PRO A 68 4.57 19.31 1.95
N GLY A 69 4.98 19.26 0.68
CA GLY A 69 6.35 18.89 0.34
C GLY A 69 7.33 19.79 1.08
N ASP A 70 8.29 19.18 1.79
CA ASP A 70 9.37 19.93 2.41
C ASP A 70 10.13 20.61 1.26
N PRO A 71 10.25 21.95 1.24
CA PRO A 71 10.98 22.61 0.17
C PRO A 71 12.41 22.07 0.17
N ASP A 72 12.91 21.69 -1.01
CA ASP A 72 14.30 21.30 -1.15
C ASP A 72 15.20 22.38 -0.53
N PRO A 73 16.19 22.01 0.29
CA PRO A 73 17.14 22.98 0.79
C PRO A 73 17.79 23.70 -0.41
N PRO A 74 18.03 25.02 -0.31
CA PRO A 74 18.57 25.78 -1.44
C PRO A 74 19.89 25.17 -1.91
N GLU A 75 20.09 25.09 -3.23
CA GLU A 75 21.35 24.60 -3.78
C GLU A 75 22.52 25.44 -3.22
N PRO A 76 23.63 24.79 -2.82
CA PRO A 76 24.78 25.51 -2.32
C PRO A 76 25.32 26.44 -3.42
N THR A 77 25.43 27.73 -3.11
CA THR A 77 26.09 28.71 -3.97
C THR A 77 27.53 28.28 -4.22
N ARG A 78 27.87 28.04 -5.49
CA ARG A 78 29.21 27.65 -5.95
C ARG A 78 30.23 28.77 -5.79
#